data_AF-A0AAF0ZZA2-F1
#
_entry.id   AF-A0AAF0ZZA2-F1
#
_cell.length_a   1.000
_cell.length_b   1.000
_cell.length_c   1.000
_cell.angle_alpha   90.00
_cell.angle_beta   90.00
_cell.angle_gamma   90.00
#
_symmetry.space_group_name_H-M   'P 1'
#
loop_
_entity.id
_entity.type
_entity.pdbx_description
1 polymer ?
#
loop_
_entity_poly.entity_id
_entity_poly.type
_entity_poly.pdbx_seq_one_letter_code
_entity_poly.pdbx_strand_id
1 'polypeptide(L)'
;LVPRCTLCNLTGETNNHLFLHCKYTSQLWELFLNISGQSWSMPEHTSDLLSCWIRRGGSKTQKKWWKLIPSCIWWSVWRERNGRCFEDKSNSIHKVKWNCLVSLLFWCKQLCIDDEDQIIELIGSL
;
A
#
# COMPACT_ATOMS: atom_id res chain seq x y z
N LEU A 1 -25.99 11.64 1.41
CA LEU A 1 -25.57 10.23 1.39
C LEU A 1 -24.09 10.16 1.02
N VAL A 2 -23.31 9.31 1.70
CA VAL A 2 -21.95 8.99 1.26
C VAL A 2 -22.04 7.92 0.16
N PRO A 3 -21.45 8.13 -1.04
CA PRO A 3 -21.44 7.12 -2.10
C PRO A 3 -20.82 5.81 -1.60
N ARG A 4 -21.25 4.66 -2.12
CA ARG A 4 -20.59 3.38 -1.81
C ARG A 4 -19.16 3.41 -2.36
N CYS A 5 -18.23 2.79 -1.64
CA CYS A 5 -16.85 2.60 -2.06
C CYS A 5 -16.79 1.80 -3.34
N THR A 6 -16.20 2.37 -4.38
CA THR A 6 -16.15 1.78 -5.73
C THR A 6 -15.28 0.50 -5.79
N LEU A 7 -14.42 0.30 -4.78
CA LEU A 7 -13.53 -0.86 -4.72
C LEU A 7 -14.21 -2.09 -4.12
N CYS A 8 -14.92 -1.94 -2.99
CA CYS A 8 -15.57 -3.07 -2.31
C CYS A 8 -17.08 -3.15 -2.54
N ASN A 9 -17.74 -2.05 -2.88
CA ASN A 9 -19.20 -1.91 -3.01
C ASN A 9 -20.02 -2.24 -1.74
N LEU A 10 -19.39 -2.35 -0.56
CA LEU A 10 -20.03 -2.77 0.69
C LEU A 10 -20.33 -1.61 1.66
N THR A 11 -19.45 -0.61 1.73
CA THR A 11 -19.51 0.46 2.75
C THR A 11 -19.42 1.83 2.06
N GLY A 12 -19.88 2.90 2.73
CA GLY A 12 -19.68 4.26 2.27
C GLY A 12 -18.20 4.61 2.10
N GLU A 13 -17.87 5.30 1.01
CA GLU A 13 -16.52 5.76 0.72
C GLU A 13 -16.13 6.93 1.63
N THR A 14 -15.20 6.68 2.54
CA THR A 14 -14.53 7.70 3.35
C THR A 14 -13.03 7.57 3.16
N ASN A 15 -12.25 8.58 3.55
CA ASN A 15 -10.78 8.50 3.47
C ASN A 15 -10.23 7.28 4.26
N ASN A 16 -10.70 7.10 5.50
CA ASN A 16 -10.28 5.98 6.35
C ASN A 16 -10.73 4.63 5.78
N HIS A 17 -11.94 4.54 5.25
CA HIS A 17 -12.37 3.31 4.59
C HIS A 17 -11.54 3.03 3.34
N LEU A 18 -11.46 3.97 2.40
CA LEU A 18 -10.80 3.78 1.11
C LEU A 18 -9.34 3.37 1.28
N PHE A 19 -8.61 4.02 2.19
CA PHE A 19 -7.16 3.85 2.31
C PHE A 19 -6.70 2.88 3.40
N LEU A 20 -7.58 2.46 4.31
CA LEU A 20 -7.22 1.53 5.41
C LEU A 20 -8.15 0.31 5.46
N HIS A 21 -9.44 0.56 5.65
CA HIS A 21 -10.40 -0.47 6.11
C HIS A 21 -11.18 -1.15 4.99
N CYS A 22 -11.04 -0.70 3.75
CA CYS A 22 -11.66 -1.32 2.60
C CYS A 22 -11.03 -2.69 2.39
N LYS A 23 -11.84 -3.76 2.32
CA LYS A 23 -11.36 -5.13 2.06
C LYS A 23 -10.48 -5.25 0.82
N TYR A 24 -10.66 -4.37 -0.17
CA TYR A 24 -9.76 -4.29 -1.33
C TYR A 24 -8.37 -3.78 -0.93
N THR A 25 -8.32 -2.67 -0.19
CA THR A 25 -7.11 -2.02 0.27
C THR A 25 -6.39 -2.82 1.36
N SER A 26 -7.12 -3.50 2.26
CA SER A 26 -6.53 -4.37 3.29
C SER A 26 -5.63 -5.45 2.69
N GLN A 27 -5.98 -5.99 1.52
CA GLN A 27 -5.14 -6.97 0.82
C GLN A 27 -3.79 -6.41 0.33
N LEU A 28 -3.70 -5.10 0.08
CA LEU A 28 -2.44 -4.43 -0.25
C LEU A 28 -1.60 -4.24 1.02
N TRP A 29 -2.22 -3.84 2.13
CA TRP A 29 -1.52 -3.76 3.42
C TRP A 29 -0.97 -5.12 3.85
N GLU A 30 -1.80 -6.16 3.82
CA GLU A 30 -1.42 -7.54 4.13
C GLU A 30 -0.25 -8.03 3.30
N LEU A 31 -0.20 -7.69 2.00
CA LEU A 31 0.93 -8.03 1.13
C LEU A 31 2.26 -7.54 1.73
N PHE A 32 2.36 -6.24 2.03
CA PHE A 32 3.60 -5.67 2.55
C PHE A 32 3.90 -6.09 3.98
N LEU A 33 2.87 -6.25 4.82
CA LEU A 33 3.03 -6.74 6.18
C LEU A 33 3.59 -8.17 6.19
N ASN A 34 3.12 -9.03 5.28
CA ASN A 34 3.62 -10.40 5.13
C ASN A 34 5.07 -10.42 4.62
N ILE A 35 5.39 -9.64 3.57
CA ILE A 35 6.76 -9.49 3.03
C ILE A 35 7.74 -9.02 4.12
N SER A 36 7.30 -8.07 4.95
CA SER A 36 8.14 -7.48 6.01
C SER A 36 8.11 -8.25 7.33
N GLY A 37 7.31 -9.32 7.43
CA GLY A 37 7.13 -10.09 8.65
C GLY A 37 6.56 -9.30 9.83
N GLN A 38 5.80 -8.22 9.58
CA GLN A 38 5.30 -7.32 10.61
C GLN A 38 3.89 -7.72 11.07
N SER A 39 3.69 -7.86 12.38
CA SER A 39 2.36 -7.89 12.98
C SER A 39 1.85 -6.46 13.16
N TRP A 40 0.70 -6.14 12.58
CA TRP A 40 0.18 -4.78 12.55
C TRP A 40 -1.31 -4.71 12.82
N SER A 41 -1.69 -3.88 13.78
CA SER A 41 -3.08 -3.49 14.02
C SER A 41 -3.35 -2.17 13.31
N MET A 42 -4.25 -2.19 12.32
CA MET A 42 -4.59 -1.00 11.56
C MET A 42 -5.27 0.05 12.48
N PRO A 43 -4.78 1.30 12.54
CA PRO A 43 -5.42 2.35 13.33
C PRO A 43 -6.70 2.85 12.66
N GLU A 44 -7.49 3.63 13.37
CA GLU A 44 -8.78 4.13 12.88
C GLU A 44 -8.62 5.14 11.73
N HIS A 45 -7.67 6.08 11.86
CA HIS A 45 -7.48 7.16 10.92
C HIS A 45 -6.17 7.09 10.14
N THR A 46 -6.17 7.63 8.92
CA THR A 46 -4.98 7.69 8.06
C THR A 46 -3.86 8.56 8.65
N SER A 47 -4.21 9.60 9.40
CA SER A 47 -3.27 10.41 10.18
C SER A 47 -2.53 9.58 11.22
N ASP A 48 -3.27 8.75 11.95
CA ASP A 48 -2.71 7.91 13.00
C ASP A 48 -1.80 6.84 12.40
N LEU A 49 -2.19 6.28 11.24
CA LEU A 49 -1.35 5.39 10.47
C LEU A 49 0.00 6.04 10.16
N LEU A 50 0.02 7.22 9.52
CA LEU A 50 1.28 7.88 9.17
C LEU A 50 2.13 8.15 10.41
N SER A 51 1.50 8.58 11.51
CA SER A 51 2.20 8.88 12.76
C SER A 51 2.89 7.65 13.35
N CYS A 52 2.25 6.47 13.31
CA CYS A 52 2.76 5.27 13.94
C CYS A 52 3.58 4.40 12.98
N TRP A 53 3.31 4.44 11.67
CA TRP A 53 4.00 3.67 10.63
C TRP A 53 5.50 3.89 10.66
N ILE A 54 5.92 5.16 10.67
CA ILE A 54 7.34 5.55 10.69
C ILE A 54 8.03 5.12 12.00
N ARG A 55 7.28 5.08 13.11
CA ARG A 55 7.81 4.83 14.45
C ARG A 55 7.92 3.35 14.79
N ARG A 56 6.98 2.52 14.33
CA ARG A 56 6.76 1.17 14.85
C ARG A 56 7.25 0.04 13.95
N GLY A 57 7.56 0.30 12.68
CA GLY A 57 7.83 -0.78 11.72
C GLY A 57 9.17 -0.66 10.99
N GLY A 58 9.54 -1.78 10.36
CA GLY A 58 10.76 -1.96 9.60
C GLY A 58 11.99 -2.23 10.46
N SER A 59 12.75 -3.27 10.12
CA SER A 59 14.11 -3.46 10.63
C SER A 59 15.01 -2.26 10.26
N LYS A 60 16.22 -2.20 10.83
CA LYS A 60 17.20 -1.15 10.46
C LYS A 60 17.45 -1.09 8.95
N THR A 61 17.51 -2.23 8.27
CA THR A 61 17.72 -2.32 6.81
C THR A 61 16.46 -1.94 6.04
N GLN A 62 15.28 -2.28 6.57
CA GLN A 62 14.00 -2.05 5.90
C GLN A 62 13.48 -0.62 6.02
N LYS A 63 13.95 0.16 7.01
CA LYS A 63 13.43 1.50 7.31
C LYS A 63 13.37 2.46 6.12
N LYS A 64 14.28 2.33 5.15
CA LYS A 64 14.30 3.20 3.96
C LYS A 64 13.04 2.98 3.12
N TRP A 65 12.78 1.74 2.69
CA TRP A 65 11.63 1.41 1.87
C TRP A 65 10.33 1.25 2.66
N TRP A 66 10.40 0.94 3.95
CA TRP A 66 9.23 0.87 4.84
C TRP A 66 8.40 2.17 4.80
N LYS A 67 9.07 3.32 4.77
CA LYS A 67 8.43 4.64 4.69
C LYS A 67 7.69 4.88 3.37
N LEU A 68 8.04 4.17 2.31
CA LEU A 68 7.43 4.32 0.99
C LEU A 68 6.13 3.51 0.82
N ILE A 69 5.93 2.48 1.64
CA ILE A 69 4.78 1.57 1.54
C ILE A 69 3.44 2.30 1.56
N PRO A 70 3.14 3.20 2.52
CA PRO A 70 1.84 3.88 2.56
C PRO A 70 1.57 4.65 1.27
N SER A 71 2.57 5.38 0.78
CA SER A 71 2.47 6.15 -0.46
C SER A 71 2.20 5.25 -1.67
N CYS A 72 2.87 4.10 -1.77
CA CYS A 72 2.68 3.16 -2.87
C CYS A 72 1.28 2.53 -2.86
N ILE A 73 0.80 2.13 -1.68
CA ILE A 73 -0.55 1.59 -1.50
C ILE A 73 -1.59 2.65 -1.86
N TRP A 74 -1.48 3.84 -1.27
CA TRP A 74 -2.46 4.91 -1.49
C TRP A 74 -2.50 5.37 -2.94
N TRP A 75 -1.33 5.46 -3.61
CA TRP A 75 -1.27 5.73 -5.04
C TRP A 75 -1.99 4.64 -5.85
N SER A 76 -1.72 3.37 -5.56
CA SER A 76 -2.34 2.24 -6.27
C SER A 76 -3.86 2.20 -6.07
N VAL A 77 -4.32 2.44 -4.84
CA VAL A 77 -5.75 2.54 -4.48
C VAL A 77 -6.41 3.71 -5.22
N TRP A 78 -5.78 4.88 -5.21
CA TRP A 78 -6.30 6.07 -5.89
C TRP A 78 -6.39 5.85 -7.40
N ARG A 79 -5.35 5.28 -8.02
CA ARG A 79 -5.33 4.93 -9.45
C ARG A 79 -6.42 3.94 -9.82
N GLU A 80 -6.58 2.86 -9.05
CA GLU A 80 -7.61 1.86 -9.31
C GLU A 80 -9.02 2.43 -9.13
N ARG A 81 -9.26 3.17 -8.03
CA ARG A 81 -10.55 3.82 -7.76
C ARG A 81 -10.94 4.75 -8.90
N ASN A 82 -10.01 5.60 -9.35
CA ASN A 82 -10.29 6.54 -10.44
C ASN A 82 -10.45 5.85 -11.79
N GLY A 83 -9.68 4.80 -12.09
CA GLY A 83 -9.87 4.00 -13.29
C GLY A 83 -11.28 3.40 -13.37
N ARG A 84 -11.80 2.91 -12.25
CA ARG A 84 -13.18 2.40 -12.18
C ARG A 84 -14.23 3.49 -12.31
N CYS A 85 -14.02 4.65 -11.66
CA CYS A 85 -14.99 5.75 -11.69
C CYS A 85 -15.06 6.48 -13.04
N PHE A 86 -13.93 6.64 -13.73
CA PHE A 86 -13.82 7.59 -14.84
C PHE A 86 -13.40 6.94 -16.17
N GLU A 87 -12.87 5.72 -16.14
CA GLU A 87 -12.32 5.07 -17.34
C GLU A 87 -12.96 3.70 -17.64
N ASP A 88 -13.96 3.28 -16.85
CA ASP A 88 -14.58 1.95 -16.91
C ASP A 88 -13.55 0.79 -16.87
N LYS A 89 -12.42 1.03 -16.17
CA LYS A 89 -11.33 0.06 -16.01
C LYS A 89 -11.36 -0.54 -14.63
N SER A 90 -11.53 -1.86 -14.56
CA SER A 90 -11.44 -2.62 -13.32
C SER A 90 -10.34 -3.67 -13.45
N ASN A 91 -9.24 -3.50 -12.71
CA ASN A 91 -8.16 -4.48 -12.69
C ASN A 91 -8.41 -5.56 -11.63
N SER A 92 -7.86 -6.75 -11.86
CA SER A 92 -7.81 -7.78 -10.82
C SER A 92 -6.94 -7.31 -9.64
N ILE A 93 -7.27 -7.77 -8.43
CA ILE A 93 -6.47 -7.46 -7.24
C ILE A 93 -5.00 -7.91 -7.40
N HIS A 94 -4.75 -9.01 -8.10
CA HIS A 94 -3.39 -9.48 -8.40
C HIS A 94 -2.61 -8.47 -9.25
N LYS A 95 -3.24 -7.89 -10.28
CA LYS A 95 -2.61 -6.86 -11.11
C LYS A 95 -2.35 -5.58 -10.32
N VAL A 96 -3.25 -5.18 -9.42
CA VAL A 96 -3.04 -4.01 -8.57
C VAL A 96 -1.93 -4.26 -7.53
N LYS A 97 -1.88 -5.45 -6.92
CA LYS A 97 -0.76 -5.88 -6.06
C LYS A 97 0.57 -5.80 -6.80
N TRP A 98 0.63 -6.36 -8.01
CA TRP A 98 1.82 -6.31 -8.85
C TRP A 98 2.25 -4.88 -9.18
N ASN A 99 1.32 -4.04 -9.63
CA ASN A 99 1.61 -2.63 -9.93
C ASN A 99 2.09 -1.86 -8.69
N CYS A 100 1.56 -2.18 -7.51
CA CYS A 100 1.98 -1.59 -6.25
C CYS A 100 3.40 -2.00 -5.87
N LEU A 101 3.77 -3.28 -6.06
CA LEU A 101 5.15 -3.77 -5.87
C LEU A 101 6.12 -3.11 -6.85
N VAL A 102 5.77 -3.05 -8.13
CA VAL A 102 6.58 -2.36 -9.15
C VAL A 102 6.78 -0.89 -8.79
N SER A 103 5.72 -0.22 -8.30
CA SER A 103 5.82 1.17 -7.83
C SER A 103 6.78 1.29 -6.64
N LEU A 104 6.72 0.37 -5.67
CA LEU A 104 7.65 0.37 -4.55
C LEU A 104 9.09 0.18 -5.05
N LEU A 105 9.36 -0.82 -5.88
CA LEU A 105 10.69 -1.11 -6.42
C LEU A 105 11.27 0.09 -7.19
N PHE A 106 10.45 0.75 -8.01
CA PHE A 106 10.83 1.96 -8.72
C PHE A 106 11.28 3.07 -7.75
N TRP A 107 10.48 3.34 -6.71
CA TRP A 107 10.81 4.38 -5.73
C TRP A 107 11.97 4.00 -4.82
N CYS A 108 12.11 2.72 -4.46
CA CYS A 108 13.28 2.22 -3.75
C CYS A 108 14.55 2.48 -4.55
N LYS A 109 14.55 2.14 -5.84
CA LYS A 109 15.70 2.38 -6.73
C LYS A 109 16.06 3.86 -6.80
N GLN A 110 15.06 4.74 -6.83
CA GLN A 110 15.28 6.17 -6.97
C GLN A 110 15.68 6.90 -5.66
N LEU A 111 15.22 6.41 -4.51
CA LEU A 111 15.29 7.16 -3.24
C LEU A 111 16.06 6.46 -2.12
N CYS A 112 16.24 5.14 -2.19
CA CYS A 112 16.68 4.34 -1.05
C CYS A 112 17.97 3.55 -1.33
N ILE A 113 18.22 3.23 -2.60
CA ILE A 113 19.25 2.29 -3.02
C ILE A 113 20.44 3.05 -3.56
N ASP A 114 21.55 2.95 -2.83
CA ASP A 114 22.88 3.34 -3.28
C ASP A 114 23.69 2.10 -3.77
N ASP A 115 23.18 0.88 -3.52
CA ASP A 115 23.87 -0.41 -3.66
C ASP A 115 22.91 -1.57 -4.02
N GLU A 116 23.27 -2.39 -5.01
CA GLU A 116 22.43 -3.43 -5.64
C GLU A 116 21.97 -4.53 -4.66
N ASP A 117 22.75 -4.80 -3.60
CA ASP A 117 22.44 -5.85 -2.62
C ASP A 117 21.12 -5.63 -1.86
N GLN A 118 20.71 -4.36 -1.64
CA GLN A 118 19.44 -4.03 -0.99
C GLN A 118 18.22 -4.31 -1.89
N ILE A 119 18.41 -4.28 -3.22
CA ILE A 119 17.36 -4.71 -4.17
C ILE A 119 17.19 -6.22 -4.09
N ILE A 120 18.28 -6.97 -4.01
CA ILE A 120 18.26 -8.43 -3.96
C ILE A 120 17.60 -8.91 -2.68
N GLU A 121 17.88 -8.30 -1.53
CA GLU A 121 17.18 -8.59 -0.26
C GLU A 121 15.67 -8.31 -0.38
N LEU A 122 15.29 -7.19 -0.99
CA LEU A 122 13.89 -6.84 -1.20
C LEU A 122 13.20 -7.84 -2.13
N ILE A 123 13.80 -8.15 -3.29
CA ILE A 123 13.27 -9.14 -4.24
C ILE A 123 13.21 -10.53 -3.62
N GLY A 124 14.20 -10.93 -2.83
CA GLY A 124 14.22 -12.22 -2.13
C GLY A 124 13.14 -12.34 -1.03
N SER A 125 12.58 -11.22 -0.58
CA SER A 125 11.46 -11.19 0.37
C SER A 125 10.07 -11.12 -0.29
N LEU A 126 10.00 -10.88 -1.61
CA LEU A 126 8.77 -10.87 -2.40
C LEU A 126 8.33 -12.28 -2.81
#